data_AF-A0A093I8C9-F1
#
_entry.id   AF-A0A093I8C9-F1
#
_cell.length_a   1.000
_cell.length_b   1.000
_cell.length_c   1.000
_cell.angle_alpha   90.00
_cell.angle_beta   90.00
_cell.angle_gamma   90.00
#
_symmetry.space_group_name_H-M   'P 1'
#
loop_
_entity.id
_entity.type
_entity.pdbx_description
1 polymer ?
#
loop_
_entity_poly.entity_id
_entity_poly.type
_entity_poly.pdbx_seq_one_letter_code
_entity_poly.pdbx_strand_id
1 'polypeptide(L)' 'NRHKLNHRKFHLNLRKNFFTVRVTERWNRLPREVVESPSLEIFKTQLDTVLGNLL' A
#
# COMPACT_ATOMS: atom_id res chain seq x y z
N ASN A 1 19.63 31.19 -5.38
CA ASN A 1 18.67 30.89 -4.27
C ASN A 1 17.34 30.23 -4.71
N ARG A 2 17.33 29.26 -5.65
CA ARG A 2 16.09 28.59 -6.10
C ARG A 2 16.06 27.06 -5.89
N HIS A 3 17.14 26.48 -5.33
CA HIS A 3 17.30 25.03 -5.18
C HIS A 3 16.75 24.43 -3.87
N LYS A 4 16.36 25.24 -2.88
CA LYS A 4 16.03 24.75 -1.53
C LYS A 4 14.55 24.40 -1.31
N LEU A 5 13.64 24.84 -2.20
CA LEU A 5 12.18 24.62 -2.07
C LEU A 5 11.66 23.41 -2.86
N ASN A 6 12.41 22.94 -3.87
CA ASN A 6 11.98 21.83 -4.71
C ASN A 6 12.35 20.46 -4.12
N HIS A 7 13.37 20.36 -3.27
CA HIS A 7 13.81 19.07 -2.72
C HIS A 7 12.73 18.42 -1.83
N ARG A 8 12.06 19.24 -1.00
CA ARG A 8 11.00 18.76 -0.10
C ARG A 8 9.74 18.37 -0.87
N LYS A 9 9.34 19.15 -1.88
CA LYS A 9 8.24 18.81 -2.80
C LYS A 9 8.55 17.57 -3.63
N PHE A 10 9.79 17.45 -4.11
CA PHE A 10 10.27 16.28 -4.86
C PHE A 10 10.22 15.03 -4.00
N HIS A 11 10.72 15.09 -2.76
CA HIS A 11 10.63 13.98 -1.81
C HIS A 11 9.19 13.61 -1.49
N LEU A 12 8.32 14.61 -1.31
CA LEU A 12 6.92 14.37 -0.97
C LEU A 12 6.16 13.75 -2.14
N ASN A 13 6.43 14.19 -3.37
CA ASN A 13 5.86 13.63 -4.59
C ASN A 13 6.37 12.21 -4.86
N LEU A 14 7.67 11.98 -4.69
CA LEU A 14 8.28 10.65 -4.80
C LEU A 14 7.68 9.70 -3.77
N ARG A 15 7.57 10.13 -2.49
CA ARG A 15 6.97 9.32 -1.43
C ARG A 15 5.51 9.00 -1.74
N LYS A 16 4.73 9.97 -2.24
CA LYS A 16 3.32 9.75 -2.66
C LYS A 16 3.24 8.70 -3.76
N ASN A 17 3.94 8.91 -4.87
CA ASN A 17 3.88 8.01 -6.02
C ASN A 17 4.39 6.62 -5.68
N PHE A 18 5.46 6.54 -4.89
CA PHE A 18 6.06 5.28 -4.48
C PHE A 18 5.21 4.51 -3.48
N PHE A 19 4.60 5.19 -2.51
CA PHE A 19 3.62 4.54 -1.64
C PHE A 19 2.46 4.02 -2.46
N THR A 20 1.89 4.81 -3.36
CA THR A 20 0.78 4.37 -4.21
C THR A 20 1.16 3.14 -5.03
N VAL A 21 2.29 3.15 -5.74
CA VAL A 21 2.74 2.02 -6.56
C VAL A 21 2.99 0.77 -5.71
N ARG A 22 3.74 0.86 -4.62
CA ARG A 22 4.05 -0.30 -3.77
C ARG A 22 2.81 -0.86 -3.08
N VAL A 23 1.92 0.03 -2.64
CA VAL A 23 0.68 -0.36 -1.96
C VAL A 23 -0.23 -1.04 -2.97
N THR A 24 -0.47 -0.45 -4.15
CA THR A 24 -1.28 -1.05 -5.21
C THR A 24 -0.72 -2.40 -5.68
N GLU A 25 0.59 -2.52 -5.88
CA GLU A 25 1.21 -3.79 -6.27
C GLU A 25 1.01 -4.90 -5.21
N ARG A 26 1.07 -4.54 -3.92
CA ARG A 26 0.82 -5.49 -2.83
C ARG A 26 -0.66 -5.84 -2.71
N TRP A 27 -1.57 -4.89 -2.95
CA TRP A 27 -3.02 -5.14 -3.02
C TRP A 27 -3.39 -6.04 -4.20
N ASN A 28 -2.78 -5.85 -5.37
CA ASN A 28 -3.02 -6.66 -6.56
C ASN A 28 -2.56 -8.12 -6.40
N ARG A 29 -1.70 -8.40 -5.40
CA ARG A 29 -1.23 -9.74 -5.06
C ARG A 29 -2.12 -10.44 -4.04
N LEU A 30 -3.09 -9.74 -3.45
CA LEU A 30 -4.02 -10.36 -2.51
C LEU A 30 -5.08 -11.17 -3.26
N PRO A 31 -5.52 -12.30 -2.68
CA PRO A 31 -6.62 -13.06 -3.26
C PRO A 31 -7.89 -12.21 -3.32
N ARG A 32 -8.65 -12.36 -4.40
CA ARG A 32 -9.91 -11.63 -4.62
C ARG A 32 -10.92 -11.85 -3.49
N GLU A 33 -10.94 -13.05 -2.92
CA GLU A 33 -11.78 -13.41 -1.77
C GLU A 33 -11.51 -12.55 -0.53
N VAL A 34 -10.25 -12.16 -0.32
CA VAL A 34 -9.88 -11.23 0.76
C VAL A 34 -10.42 -9.85 0.43
N VAL A 35 -10.20 -9.37 -0.79
CA VAL A 35 -10.62 -8.03 -1.23
C VAL A 35 -12.14 -7.86 -1.23
N GLU A 36 -12.90 -8.92 -1.54
CA GLU A 36 -14.37 -8.90 -1.65
C GLU A 36 -15.08 -9.31 -0.35
N SER A 37 -14.37 -9.33 0.78
CA SER A 37 -14.97 -9.73 2.05
C SER A 37 -16.05 -8.74 2.54
N PRO A 38 -17.17 -9.24 3.10
CA PRO A 38 -18.34 -8.42 3.40
C PRO A 38 -18.22 -7.57 4.67
N SER A 39 -17.17 -7.79 5.48
CA SER A 39 -16.91 -7.06 6.73
C SER A 39 -15.42 -6.85 6.96
N LEU A 40 -15.08 -5.71 7.56
CA LEU A 40 -13.71 -5.31 7.92
C LEU A 40 -13.02 -6.27 8.89
N GLU A 41 -13.77 -6.97 9.77
CA GLU A 41 -13.19 -7.96 10.67
C GLU A 41 -12.75 -9.23 9.93
N ILE A 42 -13.58 -9.68 8.99
CA ILE A 42 -13.28 -10.84 8.14
C ILE A 42 -12.09 -10.50 7.24
N PHE A 43 -12.10 -9.31 6.65
CA PHE A 43 -11.00 -8.77 5.87
C PHE A 43 -9.67 -8.81 6.63
N LYS A 44 -9.63 -8.27 7.85
CA LYS A 44 -8.41 -8.23 8.68
C LYS A 44 -7.89 -9.63 8.99
N THR A 45 -8.77 -10.53 9.40
CA THR A 45 -8.40 -11.92 9.74
C THR A 45 -7.82 -12.66 8.54
N GLN A 46 -8.42 -12.49 7.37
CA GLN A 46 -7.94 -13.09 6.12
C GLN A 46 -6.62 -12.45 5.64
N LEU A 47 -6.51 -11.12 5.75
CA LEU A 47 -5.28 -10.40 5.42
C LEU A 47 -4.12 -10.84 6.31
N ASP A 48 -4.33 -10.97 7.62
CA ASP A 48 -3.30 -11.42 8.57
C ASP A 48 -2.89 -12.87 8.30
N THR A 49 -3.82 -13.73 7.89
CA THR A 49 -3.50 -15.10 7.46
C THR A 49 -2.64 -15.11 6.19
N VAL A 50 -3.01 -14.33 5.17
CA VAL A 50 -2.26 -14.24 3.90
C VAL A 50 -0.88 -13.62 4.09
N LEU A 51 -0.77 -12.57 4.91
CA LEU A 51 0.50 -11.91 5.22
C LEU A 51 1.38 -12.74 6.16
N GLY A 52 0.79 -13.47 7.11
CA GLY A 52 1.49 -14.40 7.99
C GLY A 52 2.07 -15.61 7.26
N ASN A 53 1.38 -16.09 6.21
CA ASN A 53 1.88 -17.16 5.33
C ASN A 53 2.94 -16.69 4.32
N LEU A 54 3.16 -15.37 4.17
CA LEU A 54 4.13 -14.78 3.24
C LEU A 54 5.50 -14.51 3.90
N LEU A 55 5.59 -14.66 5.24
CA LEU A 55 6.84 -14.63 6.01
C LEU A 55 7.49 -16.02 6.04
#